data_AF-A0A183DXH6-F1
#
_entry.id   AF-A0A183DXH6-F1
#
_cell.length_a   1.000
_cell.length_b   1.000
_cell.length_c   1.000
_cell.angle_alpha   90.00
_cell.angle_beta   90.00
_cell.angle_gamma   90.00
#
_symmetry.space_group_name_H-M   'P 1'
#
loop_
_entity.id
_entity.type
_entity.pdbx_description
1 polymer ?
#
loop_
_entity_poly.entity_id
_entity_poly.type
_entity_poly.pdbx_seq_one_letter_code
_entity_poly.pdbx_strand_id
1 'polypeptide(L)'
;MDCCKLYTFPWDQSDNYVKLYLTVPDVHTLTEDGIAISFADSAVEVVAYNVHSKNYSLIIKGLLHPIEPTQSFFKQKVDLLLVMMKKKELKKWDYLTKAEKQSKEKSKPSLDEKADPQESLMNLMKQMYDEGDDEMKRTIRKAWYESQTKKNADLNEHT
;
A
#
# COMPACT_ATOMS: atom_id res chain seq x y z
N MET A 1 8.46 27.28 -11.80
CA MET A 1 8.55 25.96 -12.45
C MET A 1 7.76 24.99 -11.58
N ASP A 2 6.61 24.54 -12.08
CA ASP A 2 5.74 23.62 -11.36
C ASP A 2 6.36 22.22 -11.34
N CYS A 3 6.50 21.66 -10.14
CA CYS A 3 6.98 20.29 -9.95
C CYS A 3 5.78 19.39 -9.62
N CYS A 4 5.37 18.57 -10.59
CA CYS A 4 4.35 17.55 -10.42
C CYS A 4 4.97 16.30 -9.79
N LYS A 5 4.57 16.00 -8.55
CA LYS A 5 4.94 14.76 -7.88
C LYS A 5 4.01 13.63 -8.32
N LEU A 6 4.58 12.52 -8.76
CA LEU A 6 3.84 11.32 -9.12
C LEU A 6 3.54 10.51 -7.86
N TYR A 7 2.31 10.62 -7.34
CA TYR A 7 1.89 9.90 -6.13
C TYR A 7 1.31 8.52 -6.39
N THR A 8 0.73 8.31 -7.58
CA THR A 8 0.07 7.07 -7.95
C THR A 8 0.61 6.59 -9.27
N PHE A 9 1.09 5.36 -9.29
CA PHE A 9 1.67 4.74 -10.47
C PHE A 9 1.45 3.22 -10.38
N PRO A 10 1.08 2.56 -11.50
CA PRO A 10 1.02 1.11 -11.53
C PRO A 10 2.43 0.52 -11.43
N TRP A 11 2.51 -0.64 -10.80
CA TRP A 11 3.73 -1.44 -10.76
C TRP A 11 3.41 -2.93 -10.89
N ASP A 12 4.34 -3.67 -11.50
CA ASP A 12 4.31 -5.14 -11.54
C ASP A 12 5.65 -5.72 -11.12
N GLN A 13 5.71 -7.04 -11.03
CA GLN A 13 6.96 -7.75 -10.86
C GLN A 13 7.01 -8.99 -11.74
N SER A 14 8.22 -9.37 -12.09
CA SER A 14 8.57 -10.68 -12.64
C SER A 14 9.49 -11.39 -11.65
N ASP A 15 10.00 -12.57 -12.00
CA ASP A 15 10.91 -13.32 -11.11
C ASP A 15 12.14 -12.51 -10.73
N ASN A 16 12.65 -11.75 -11.70
CA ASN A 16 13.93 -11.03 -11.60
C ASN A 16 13.81 -9.53 -11.41
N TYR A 17 12.67 -8.91 -11.74
CA TYR A 17 12.55 -7.46 -11.84
C TYR A 17 11.27 -6.97 -11.18
N VAL A 18 11.32 -5.78 -10.61
CA VAL A 18 10.17 -4.95 -10.26
C VAL A 18 10.07 -3.84 -11.28
N LYS A 19 8.88 -3.58 -11.82
CA LYS A 19 8.66 -2.62 -12.90
C LYS A 19 7.68 -1.54 -12.46
N LEU A 20 8.05 -0.29 -12.67
CA LEU A 20 7.19 0.88 -12.42
C LEU A 20 6.80 1.50 -13.75
N TYR A 21 5.53 1.88 -13.87
CA TYR A 21 4.96 2.52 -15.05
C TYR A 21 4.61 3.96 -14.71
N LEU A 22 5.44 4.90 -15.15
CA LEU A 22 5.24 6.32 -14.86
C LEU A 22 4.66 7.00 -16.09
N THR A 23 3.40 7.42 -16.01
CA THR A 23 2.75 8.17 -17.09
C THR A 23 3.29 9.60 -17.09
N VAL A 24 4.15 9.90 -18.06
CA VAL A 24 4.78 11.22 -18.24
C VAL A 24 4.58 11.59 -19.71
N PRO A 25 3.75 12.60 -20.01
CA PRO A 25 3.46 13.01 -21.38
C PRO A 25 4.74 13.38 -22.13
N ASP A 26 4.86 12.99 -23.40
CA ASP A 26 6.00 13.31 -24.26
C ASP A 26 7.38 12.96 -23.66
N VAL A 27 7.44 12.05 -22.69
CA VAL A 27 8.72 11.65 -22.09
C VAL A 27 9.68 11.05 -23.12
N HIS A 28 9.15 10.44 -24.17
CA HIS A 28 9.90 9.92 -25.30
C HIS A 28 10.61 10.99 -26.15
N THR A 29 10.22 12.26 -26.04
CA THR A 29 10.88 13.38 -26.73
C THR A 29 12.03 13.95 -25.93
N LEU A 30 12.21 13.54 -24.67
CA LEU A 30 13.30 13.99 -23.82
C LEU A 30 14.61 13.32 -24.24
N THR A 31 15.69 14.09 -24.21
CA THR A 31 17.06 13.58 -24.34
C THR A 31 17.55 12.99 -23.01
N GLU A 32 18.73 12.37 -23.00
CA GLU A 32 19.31 11.80 -21.76
C GLU A 32 19.43 12.83 -20.62
N ASP A 33 19.71 14.10 -20.93
CA ASP A 33 19.75 15.19 -19.94
C ASP A 33 18.38 15.56 -19.37
N GLY A 34 17.30 15.19 -20.07
CA GLY A 34 15.93 15.47 -19.65
C GLY A 34 15.42 14.53 -18.56
N ILE A 35 16.11 13.40 -18.30
CA ILE A 35 15.68 12.40 -17.33
C ILE A 35 16.84 12.02 -16.42
N ALA A 36 16.75 12.40 -15.15
CA ALA A 36 17.64 11.92 -14.11
C ALA A 36 17.00 10.75 -13.36
N ILE A 37 17.71 9.63 -13.26
CA ILE A 37 17.31 8.50 -12.45
C ILE A 37 18.45 8.07 -11.53
N SER A 38 18.12 7.78 -10.28
CA SER A 38 19.07 7.27 -9.29
C SER A 38 18.47 6.04 -8.62
N PHE A 39 19.22 4.94 -8.68
CA PHE A 39 18.89 3.70 -8.00
C PHE A 39 19.77 3.55 -6.77
N ALA A 40 19.15 3.23 -5.64
CA ALA A 40 19.82 2.86 -4.41
C ALA A 40 19.32 1.50 -3.94
N ASP A 41 20.04 0.85 -3.03
CA ASP A 41 19.72 -0.49 -2.54
C ASP A 41 18.27 -0.64 -2.06
N SER A 42 17.66 0.40 -1.51
CA SER A 42 16.27 0.37 -1.02
C SER A 42 15.48 1.64 -1.34
N ALA A 43 15.89 2.37 -2.37
CA ALA A 43 15.20 3.56 -2.84
C ALA A 43 15.39 3.77 -4.34
N VAL A 44 14.45 4.47 -4.96
CA VAL A 44 14.55 4.90 -6.36
C VAL A 44 14.05 6.32 -6.48
N GLU A 45 14.80 7.14 -7.21
CA GLU A 45 14.48 8.53 -7.48
C GLU A 45 14.49 8.77 -8.98
N VAL A 46 13.42 9.35 -9.50
CA VAL A 46 13.22 9.64 -10.92
C VAL A 46 12.77 11.08 -11.06
N VAL A 47 13.43 11.82 -11.93
CA VAL A 47 13.09 13.21 -12.24
C VAL A 47 13.13 13.39 -13.75
N ALA A 48 12.00 13.79 -14.34
CA ALA A 48 11.92 14.23 -15.71
C ALA A 48 11.77 15.76 -15.74
N TYR A 49 12.71 16.42 -16.41
CA TYR A 49 12.80 17.87 -16.48
C TYR A 49 12.12 18.42 -17.73
N ASN A 50 11.50 19.59 -17.58
CA ASN A 50 11.00 20.41 -18.69
C ASN A 50 10.01 19.70 -19.64
N VAL A 51 9.22 18.77 -19.11
CA VAL A 51 8.09 18.17 -19.83
C VAL A 51 6.96 19.19 -19.86
N HIS A 52 6.72 19.81 -21.01
CA HIS A 52 5.69 20.86 -21.17
C HIS A 52 5.85 22.01 -20.16
N SER A 53 7.10 22.43 -19.91
CA SER A 53 7.44 23.43 -18.89
C SER A 53 7.12 23.03 -17.44
N LYS A 54 6.91 21.72 -17.19
CA LYS A 54 6.73 21.13 -15.86
C LYS A 54 7.82 20.09 -15.59
N ASN A 55 8.15 19.93 -14.32
CA ASN A 55 9.06 18.88 -13.88
C ASN A 55 8.24 17.77 -13.23
N TYR A 56 8.49 16.52 -13.59
CA TYR A 56 7.87 15.36 -12.96
C TYR A 56 8.89 14.69 -12.05
N SER A 57 8.50 14.40 -10.81
CA SER A 57 9.38 13.72 -9.87
C SER A 57 8.67 12.57 -9.16
N LEU A 58 9.41 11.49 -8.96
CA LEU A 58 9.02 10.35 -8.16
C LEU A 58 10.19 9.98 -7.25
N ILE A 59 9.91 9.86 -5.96
CA ILE A 59 10.88 9.43 -4.95
C ILE A 59 10.23 8.34 -4.12
N ILE A 60 10.78 7.14 -4.18
CA ILE A 60 10.33 5.99 -3.39
C ILE A 60 11.46 5.63 -2.44
N LYS A 61 11.19 5.74 -1.13
CA LYS A 61 12.12 5.37 -0.06
C LYS A 61 11.59 4.17 0.70
N GLY A 62 12.48 3.27 1.10
CA GLY A 62 12.10 2.10 1.90
C GLY A 62 11.37 1.04 1.09
N LEU A 63 11.95 0.65 -0.05
CA LEU A 63 11.51 -0.50 -0.83
C LEU A 63 11.38 -1.75 0.07
N LEU A 64 10.43 -2.63 -0.26
CA LEU A 64 10.15 -3.82 0.54
C LEU A 64 11.39 -4.71 0.70
N HIS A 65 12.09 -4.96 -0.41
CA HIS A 65 13.33 -5.72 -0.46
C HIS A 65 14.41 -4.94 -1.21
N PRO A 66 15.69 -5.30 -1.01
CA PRO A 66 16.77 -4.62 -1.71
C PRO A 66 16.78 -4.94 -3.21
N ILE A 67 17.19 -3.94 -4.01
CA ILE A 67 17.40 -4.05 -5.44
C ILE A 67 18.90 -4.02 -5.77
N GLU A 68 19.26 -4.34 -7.00
CA GLU A 68 20.62 -4.21 -7.52
C GLU A 68 20.70 -2.97 -8.44
N PRO A 69 21.25 -1.84 -7.95
CA PRO A 69 21.24 -0.58 -8.69
C PRO A 69 21.96 -0.65 -10.03
N THR A 70 23.07 -1.39 -10.09
CA THR A 70 23.93 -1.54 -11.27
C THR A 70 23.27 -2.31 -12.41
N GLN A 71 22.33 -3.21 -12.10
CA GLN A 71 21.55 -3.97 -13.08
C GLN A 71 20.15 -3.39 -13.29
N SER A 72 19.81 -2.31 -12.60
CA SER A 72 18.54 -1.60 -12.76
C SER A 72 18.68 -0.58 -13.89
N PHE A 73 17.62 -0.43 -14.67
CA PHE A 73 17.62 0.45 -15.83
C PHE A 73 16.22 1.01 -16.07
N PHE A 74 16.11 1.97 -16.98
CA PHE A 74 14.82 2.51 -17.42
C PHE A 74 14.68 2.42 -18.93
N LYS A 75 13.45 2.47 -19.40
CA LYS A 75 13.08 2.50 -20.82
C LYS A 75 12.07 3.61 -21.04
N GLN A 76 12.40 4.50 -21.95
CA GLN A 76 11.49 5.52 -22.41
C GLN A 76 10.54 4.91 -23.45
N LYS A 77 9.25 5.14 -23.29
CA LYS A 77 8.19 4.79 -24.25
C LYS A 77 7.32 6.02 -24.48
N VAL A 78 6.49 5.98 -25.51
CA VAL A 78 5.50 7.04 -25.77
C VAL A 78 4.63 7.22 -24.53
N ASP A 79 4.64 8.45 -24.00
CA ASP A 79 3.94 8.90 -22.79
C ASP A 79 4.16 8.09 -21.50
N LEU A 80 5.20 7.25 -21.48
CA LEU A 80 5.41 6.29 -20.42
C LEU A 80 6.89 6.04 -20.16
N LEU A 81 7.31 6.23 -18.92
CA LEU A 81 8.64 5.87 -18.45
C LEU A 81 8.55 4.55 -17.68
N LEU A 82 9.14 3.50 -18.25
CA LEU A 82 9.22 2.18 -17.64
C LEU A 82 10.51 2.05 -16.84
N VAL A 83 10.41 1.99 -15.52
CA VAL A 83 11.56 1.81 -14.63
C VAL A 83 11.65 0.35 -14.22
N MET A 84 12.77 -0.30 -14.53
CA MET A 84 13.01 -1.72 -14.24
C MET A 84 14.09 -1.87 -13.18
N MET A 85 13.69 -2.26 -11.98
CA MET A 85 14.59 -2.49 -10.85
C MET A 85 14.91 -3.99 -10.75
N LYS A 86 16.19 -4.34 -10.84
CA LYS A 86 16.63 -5.73 -10.66
C LYS A 86 16.50 -6.11 -9.20
N LYS A 87 15.83 -7.22 -8.91
CA LYS A 87 15.74 -7.76 -7.55
C LYS A 87 17.10 -8.33 -7.14
N LYS A 88 17.59 -7.94 -5.97
CA LYS A 88 18.81 -8.52 -5.39
C LYS A 88 18.56 -9.95 -4.89
N GLU A 89 17.36 -10.18 -4.36
CA GLU A 89 16.88 -11.49 -3.92
C GLU A 89 15.65 -11.87 -4.76
N LEU A 90 15.58 -13.11 -5.22
CA LEU A 90 14.45 -13.66 -5.99
C LEU A 90 13.22 -13.92 -5.09
N LYS A 91 12.80 -12.89 -4.36
CA LYS A 91 11.62 -12.89 -3.51
C LYS A 91 10.45 -12.24 -4.24
N LYS A 92 9.25 -12.69 -3.87
CA LYS A 92 8.00 -12.05 -4.28
C LYS A 92 7.77 -10.82 -3.42
N TRP A 93 7.37 -9.72 -4.06
CA TRP A 93 7.05 -8.47 -3.40
C TRP A 93 5.55 -8.37 -3.22
N ASP A 94 5.05 -8.52 -2.00
CA ASP A 94 3.59 -8.36 -1.76
C ASP A 94 3.18 -6.88 -1.75
N TYR A 95 4.14 -5.99 -1.50
CA TYR A 95 4.00 -4.54 -1.49
C TYR A 95 5.23 -3.90 -2.13
N LEU A 96 5.12 -2.65 -2.57
CA LEU A 96 6.26 -1.94 -3.14
C LEU A 96 7.18 -1.42 -2.03
N THR A 97 6.59 -0.89 -0.96
CA THR A 97 7.32 -0.30 0.16
C THR A 97 7.01 -1.00 1.48
N LYS A 98 7.96 -0.91 2.43
CA LYS A 98 7.74 -1.37 3.81
C LYS A 98 6.63 -0.56 4.50
N ALA A 99 6.47 0.72 4.14
CA ALA A 99 5.46 1.60 4.70
C ALA A 99 4.04 1.14 4.32
N GLU A 100 3.81 0.73 3.07
CA GLU A 100 2.53 0.17 2.64
C GLU A 100 2.20 -1.14 3.36
N LYS A 101 3.20 -2.03 3.48
CA LYS A 101 3.04 -3.27 4.24
C LYS A 101 2.61 -3.00 5.68
N GLN A 102 3.30 -2.11 6.38
CA GLN A 102 2.98 -1.76 7.77
C GLN A 102 1.61 -1.08 7.92
N SER A 103 1.22 -0.23 6.97
CA SER A 103 -0.09 0.43 7.01
C SER A 103 -1.23 -0.58 6.81
N LYS A 104 -1.04 -1.58 5.94
CA LYS A 104 -2.01 -2.65 5.73
C LYS A 104 -2.02 -3.70 6.83
N GLU A 105 -0.86 -4.03 7.43
CA GLU A 105 -0.77 -4.94 8.57
C GLU A 105 -1.40 -4.34 9.83
N LYS A 106 -1.26 -3.04 10.07
CA LYS A 106 -1.97 -2.35 11.17
C LYS A 106 -3.48 -2.30 10.98
N SER A 107 -3.96 -2.32 9.75
CA SER A 107 -5.40 -2.34 9.43
C SER A 107 -5.99 -3.75 9.39
N LYS A 108 -5.17 -4.81 9.50
CA LYS A 108 -5.66 -6.17 9.72
C LYS A 108 -5.86 -6.33 11.22
N PRO A 109 -7.09 -6.52 11.73
CA PRO A 109 -7.28 -6.97 13.11
C PRO A 109 -6.52 -8.29 13.27
N SER A 110 -5.71 -8.41 14.32
CA SER A 110 -4.96 -9.63 14.59
C SER A 110 -5.95 -10.73 14.96
N LEU A 111 -6.30 -11.57 13.99
CA LEU A 111 -6.98 -12.82 14.25
C LEU A 111 -5.90 -13.79 14.72
N ASP A 112 -5.67 -13.83 16.04
CA ASP A 112 -4.93 -14.90 16.67
C ASP A 112 -5.65 -16.22 16.39
N GLU A 113 -5.11 -17.06 15.50
CA GLU A 113 -5.67 -18.36 15.11
C GLU A 113 -5.71 -19.39 16.26
N LYS A 114 -5.23 -19.00 17.45
CA LYS A 114 -5.21 -19.83 18.67
C LYS A 114 -6.24 -19.41 19.72
N ALA A 115 -6.94 -18.30 19.53
CA ALA A 115 -7.95 -17.85 20.46
C ALA A 115 -9.28 -18.52 20.13
N ASP A 116 -9.95 -19.07 21.14
CA ASP A 116 -11.30 -19.63 21.02
C ASP A 116 -12.20 -18.68 20.21
N PRO A 117 -13.11 -19.19 19.36
CA PRO A 117 -13.94 -18.38 18.47
C PRO A 117 -14.68 -17.23 19.18
N GLN A 118 -14.96 -17.39 20.48
CA GLN A 118 -15.59 -16.38 21.33
C GLN A 118 -14.61 -15.27 21.78
N GLU A 119 -13.35 -15.58 22.09
CA GLU A 119 -12.34 -14.58 22.43
C GLU A 119 -11.92 -13.77 21.20
N SER A 120 -11.78 -14.43 20.06
CA SER A 120 -11.46 -13.78 18.79
C SER A 120 -12.54 -12.74 18.41
N LEU A 121 -13.81 -13.08 18.65
CA LEU A 121 -14.93 -12.16 18.47
C LEU A 121 -14.92 -11.01 19.49
N MET A 122 -14.60 -11.26 20.76
CA MET A 122 -14.52 -10.22 21.78
C MET A 122 -13.40 -9.21 21.52
N ASN A 123 -12.22 -9.68 21.07
CA ASN A 123 -11.13 -8.78 20.70
C ASN A 123 -11.45 -7.95 19.45
N LEU A 124 -12.09 -8.55 18.45
CA LEU A 124 -12.57 -7.82 17.27
C LEU A 124 -13.60 -6.74 17.63
N MET A 125 -14.54 -7.06 18.52
CA MET A 125 -15.54 -6.09 19.02
C MET A 125 -14.91 -4.97 19.85
N LYS A 126 -13.89 -5.27 20.66
CA LYS A 126 -13.16 -4.28 21.45
C LYS A 126 -12.39 -3.30 20.56
N GLN A 127 -11.72 -3.81 19.53
CA GLN A 127 -10.98 -2.99 18.59
C GLN A 127 -11.92 -2.08 17.77
N MET A 128 -13.10 -2.57 17.36
CA MET A 128 -14.14 -1.74 16.73
C MET A 128 -14.71 -0.65 17.66
N TYR A 129 -14.74 -0.90 18.97
CA TYR A 129 -15.17 0.11 19.94
C TYR A 129 -14.11 1.18 20.16
N ASP A 130 -12.82 0.85 20.17
CA ASP A 130 -11.75 1.84 20.35
C ASP A 130 -11.50 2.70 19.09
N GLU A 131 -11.69 2.13 17.89
CA GLU A 131 -11.50 2.83 16.61
C GLU A 131 -12.77 3.50 16.03
N GLY A 132 -13.96 3.14 16.52
CA GLY A 132 -15.25 3.60 15.97
C GLY A 132 -15.74 4.96 16.49
N ASP A 133 -16.25 5.78 15.58
CA ASP A 133 -17.00 7.03 15.86
C ASP A 133 -18.24 6.74 16.75
N ASP A 134 -18.70 7.74 17.50
CA ASP A 134 -19.69 7.60 18.60
C ASP A 134 -21.03 6.99 18.16
N GLU A 135 -21.37 7.07 16.87
CA GLU A 135 -22.58 6.49 16.29
C GLU A 135 -22.51 4.96 16.14
N MET A 136 -21.33 4.42 15.81
CA MET A 136 -21.12 2.97 15.70
C MET A 136 -21.13 2.29 17.08
N LYS A 137 -20.57 2.96 18.11
CA LYS A 137 -20.62 2.52 19.52
C LYS A 137 -22.05 2.36 20.03
N ARG A 138 -22.95 3.28 19.67
CA ARG A 138 -24.37 3.21 20.07
C ARG A 138 -25.07 2.00 19.46
N THR A 139 -24.80 1.72 18.18
CA THR A 139 -25.42 0.60 17.45
C THR A 139 -24.95 -0.75 18.01
N ILE A 140 -23.66 -0.89 18.34
CA ILE A 140 -23.12 -2.11 18.96
C ILE A 140 -23.70 -2.33 20.37
N ARG A 141 -23.79 -1.27 21.21
CA ARG A 141 -24.45 -1.38 22.53
C ARG A 141 -25.91 -1.81 22.42
N LYS A 142 -26.62 -1.29 21.42
CA LYS A 142 -28.03 -1.63 21.18
C LYS A 142 -28.19 -3.11 20.81
N ALA A 143 -27.36 -3.62 19.90
CA ALA A 143 -27.39 -5.02 19.49
C ALA A 143 -27.03 -6.00 20.63
N TRP A 144 -26.09 -5.63 21.51
CA TRP A 144 -25.77 -6.41 22.72
C TRP A 144 -26.95 -6.45 23.70
N TYR A 145 -27.57 -5.30 23.98
CA TYR A 145 -28.71 -5.22 24.88
C TYR A 145 -29.91 -6.02 24.34
N GLU A 146 -30.20 -5.93 23.04
CA GLU A 146 -31.27 -6.69 22.38
C GLU A 146 -31.01 -8.22 22.34
N SER A 147 -29.76 -8.64 22.22
CA SER A 147 -29.38 -10.06 22.24
C SER A 147 -29.43 -10.67 23.66
N GLN A 148 -29.08 -9.89 24.69
CA GLN A 148 -29.18 -10.31 26.09
C GLN A 148 -30.62 -10.30 26.62
N THR A 149 -31.47 -9.38 26.13
CA THR A 149 -32.90 -9.33 26.49
C THR A 149 -33.70 -10.43 25.77
N LYS A 150 -33.38 -10.77 24.52
CA LYS A 150 -34.00 -11.93 23.85
C LYS A 150 -33.63 -13.28 24.49
N LYS A 151 -32.41 -13.43 25.02
CA LYS A 151 -32.05 -14.62 25.81
C LYS A 151 -32.79 -14.74 27.15
N ASN A 152 -33.23 -13.63 27.76
CA ASN A 152 -34.01 -13.65 29.00
C ASN A 152 -35.51 -13.86 28.78
N ALA A 153 -36.05 -13.53 27.61
CA ALA A 153 -37.46 -13.76 27.29
C ALA A 153 -37.77 -15.24 27.00
N ASP A 154 -36.83 -15.99 26.42
CA ASP A 154 -36.99 -17.41 26.07
C ASP A 154 -36.90 -18.35 27.29
N LEU A 155 -36.38 -17.88 28.43
CA LEU A 155 -36.24 -18.67 29.67
C LEU A 155 -37.47 -18.62 30.60
N ASN A 156 -38.52 -17.85 30.27
CA ASN A 156 -39.70 -17.70 31.13
C ASN A 156 -41.01 -18.26 30.54
N GLU A 157 -40.95 -19.01 29.44
CA GLU A 157 -42.11 -19.68 28.80
C GLU A 157 -42.10 -21.22 28.91
N HIS A 158 -41.24 -21.81 29.74
CA HIS A 158 -41.30 -23.24 30.09
C HIS A 158 -41.25 -23.45 31.62
N THR A 159 -42.28 -22.95 32.32
CA THR A 159 -42.66 -23.46 33.65
C THR A 159 -44.12 -23.89 33.64
#